data_AF-A0A0H5QWB5-F1
#
_entry.id   AF-A0A0H5QWB5-F1
#
_cell.length_a   1.000
_cell.length_b   1.000
_cell.length_c   1.000
_cell.angle_alpha   90.00
_cell.angle_beta   90.00
_cell.angle_gamma   90.00
#
_symmetry.space_group_name_H-M   'P 1'
#
loop_
_entity.id
_entity.type
_entity.pdbx_description
1 polymer ?
#
loop_
_entity_poly.entity_id
_entity_poly.type
_entity_poly.pdbx_seq_one_letter_code
_entity_poly.pdbx_strand_id
1 'polypeptide(L)'
;MNNMFAAKLSKLVYTASDHPDSLSEMEEFDRLILLIRKLYQILDGQHILSRVTVCLHHQNRRDLIALDKAAAGCDSAMLRAQRWLIYTQIAERLAGSGGGFTVTVESVSAACPELEGRYLELVRRAAVSFGFTQGWENPAGGQEKTQAVPDAASGHSVRKPIKINIEARVERYPAYCPTVALKV
;
A
#
# COMPACT_ATOMS: atom_id res chain seq x y z
N MET A 1 -4.95 -10.67 -15.93
CA MET A 1 -4.98 -11.30 -14.59
C MET A 1 -5.63 -12.67 -14.68
N ASN A 2 -5.04 -13.73 -14.10
CA ASN A 2 -5.64 -15.08 -14.10
C ASN A 2 -7.00 -15.07 -13.37
N ASN A 3 -8.03 -15.72 -13.95
CA ASN A 3 -9.38 -15.79 -13.36
C ASN A 3 -9.38 -16.30 -11.90
N MET A 4 -8.44 -17.17 -11.55
CA MET A 4 -8.27 -17.70 -10.19
C MET A 4 -7.87 -16.61 -9.17
N PHE A 5 -6.97 -15.68 -9.54
CA PHE A 5 -6.58 -14.57 -8.66
C PHE A 5 -7.72 -13.57 -8.45
N ALA A 6 -8.49 -13.29 -9.50
CA ALA A 6 -9.66 -12.43 -9.41
C ALA A 6 -10.73 -13.00 -8.45
N ALA A 7 -11.00 -14.30 -8.55
CA ALA A 7 -11.94 -14.98 -7.67
C ALA A 7 -11.46 -14.99 -6.21
N LYS A 8 -10.17 -15.26 -5.98
CA LYS A 8 -9.56 -15.24 -4.65
C LYS A 8 -9.64 -13.84 -4.02
N LEU A 9 -9.27 -12.80 -4.77
CA LEU A 9 -9.39 -11.41 -4.35
C LEU A 9 -10.83 -11.05 -3.99
N SER A 10 -11.80 -11.40 -4.84
CA SER A 10 -13.22 -11.12 -4.57
C SER A 10 -13.67 -11.75 -3.25
N LYS A 11 -13.28 -13.02 -3.01
CA LYS A 11 -13.57 -13.71 -1.74
C LYS A 11 -12.96 -12.98 -0.54
N LEU A 12 -11.68 -12.63 -0.60
CA LEU A 12 -10.99 -11.92 0.49
C LEU A 12 -11.59 -10.54 0.77
N VAL A 13 -11.92 -9.79 -0.27
CA VAL A 13 -12.41 -8.42 -0.13
C VAL A 13 -13.84 -8.38 0.41
N TYR A 14 -14.72 -9.30 -0.02
CA TYR A 14 -16.15 -9.21 0.29
C TYR A 14 -16.65 -10.21 1.33
N THR A 15 -15.96 -11.33 1.56
CA THR A 15 -16.46 -12.40 2.43
C THR A 15 -15.59 -12.67 3.65
N ALA A 16 -14.32 -12.25 3.62
CA ALA A 16 -13.45 -12.45 4.77
C ALA A 16 -13.87 -11.56 5.95
N SER A 17 -13.80 -12.14 7.15
CA SER A 17 -13.91 -11.42 8.41
C SER A 17 -12.79 -10.39 8.54
N ASP A 18 -13.10 -9.24 9.14
CA ASP A 18 -12.10 -8.24 9.51
C ASP A 18 -11.22 -8.70 10.69
N HIS A 19 -11.64 -9.76 11.38
CA HIS A 19 -10.93 -10.41 12.48
C HIS A 19 -10.90 -11.92 12.24
N PRO A 20 -10.00 -12.42 11.39
CA PRO A 20 -9.84 -13.86 11.20
C PRO A 20 -9.20 -14.48 12.47
N ASP A 21 -9.73 -15.62 12.90
CA ASP A 21 -9.34 -16.27 14.16
C ASP A 21 -7.89 -16.77 14.18
N SER A 22 -7.29 -17.02 13.01
CA SER A 22 -5.89 -17.45 12.87
C SER A 22 -5.23 -16.82 11.64
N LEU A 23 -4.59 -15.65 11.82
CA LEU A 23 -3.78 -15.01 10.77
C LEU A 23 -2.55 -15.87 10.41
N SER A 24 -2.00 -16.64 11.34
CA SER A 24 -0.80 -17.47 11.12
C SER A 24 -0.99 -18.58 10.09
N GLU A 25 -2.22 -19.06 9.91
CA GLU A 25 -2.56 -20.12 8.94
C GLU A 25 -2.90 -19.55 7.55
N MET A 26 -3.03 -18.24 7.42
CA MET A 26 -3.35 -17.59 6.15
C MET A 26 -2.10 -17.42 5.29
N GLU A 27 -2.27 -17.58 3.98
CA GLU A 27 -1.23 -17.25 3.00
C GLU A 27 -0.80 -15.78 3.15
N GLU A 28 0.49 -15.49 2.90
CA GLU A 28 1.03 -14.13 2.99
C GLU A 28 0.23 -13.13 2.14
N PHE A 29 -0.17 -13.54 0.94
CA PHE A 29 -1.01 -12.73 0.06
C PHE A 29 -2.35 -12.38 0.71
N ASP A 30 -3.00 -13.35 1.35
CA ASP A 30 -4.30 -13.16 1.97
C ASP A 30 -4.19 -12.19 3.16
N ARG A 31 -3.13 -12.35 3.97
CA ARG A 31 -2.79 -11.43 5.06
C ARG A 31 -2.53 -10.01 4.55
N LEU A 32 -1.84 -9.86 3.41
CA LEU A 32 -1.60 -8.54 2.80
C LEU A 32 -2.92 -7.88 2.38
N ILE A 33 -3.80 -8.59 1.69
CA ILE A 33 -5.09 -8.01 1.25
C ILE A 33 -5.93 -7.58 2.46
N LEU A 34 -5.95 -8.37 3.53
CA LEU A 34 -6.64 -8.00 4.76
C LEU A 34 -5.97 -6.84 5.51
N LEU A 35 -4.64 -6.74 5.51
CA LEU A 35 -3.93 -5.58 6.03
C LEU A 35 -4.35 -4.31 5.29
N ILE A 36 -4.34 -4.32 3.95
CA ILE A 36 -4.74 -3.15 3.15
C ILE A 36 -6.20 -2.77 3.45
N ARG A 37 -7.10 -3.75 3.60
CA ARG A 37 -8.49 -3.51 4.05
C ARG A 37 -8.53 -2.86 5.44
N LYS A 38 -7.72 -3.33 6.39
CA LYS A 38 -7.62 -2.74 7.73
C LYS A 38 -7.08 -1.31 7.70
N LEU A 39 -6.09 -1.04 6.86
CA LEU A 39 -5.54 0.30 6.69
C LEU A 39 -6.58 1.26 6.12
N TYR A 40 -7.41 0.83 5.16
CA TYR A 40 -8.56 1.63 4.71
C TYR A 40 -9.57 1.91 5.82
N GLN A 41 -9.84 0.96 6.72
CA GLN A 41 -10.72 1.22 7.87
C GLN A 41 -10.15 2.27 8.82
N ILE A 42 -8.84 2.22 9.10
CA ILE A 42 -8.15 3.23 9.90
C ILE A 42 -8.24 4.59 9.18
N LEU A 43 -7.97 4.62 7.88
CA LEU A 43 -8.01 5.83 7.05
C LEU A 43 -9.39 6.48 7.03
N ASP A 44 -10.45 5.67 6.87
CA ASP A 44 -11.83 6.15 6.85
C ASP A 44 -12.29 6.62 8.24
N GLY A 45 -11.89 5.91 9.30
CA GLY A 45 -12.27 6.22 10.68
C GLY A 45 -11.56 7.42 11.28
N GLN A 46 -10.48 7.91 10.66
CA GLN A 46 -9.68 9.03 11.16
C GLN A 46 -9.93 10.29 10.34
N HIS A 47 -10.54 11.31 10.94
CA HIS A 47 -10.94 12.53 10.22
C HIS A 47 -9.78 13.27 9.54
N ILE A 48 -8.63 13.33 10.21
CA ILE A 48 -7.47 14.12 9.80
C ILE A 48 -6.39 13.35 9.06
N LEU A 49 -6.47 12.01 9.00
CA LEU A 49 -5.54 11.17 8.24
C LEU A 49 -6.00 11.16 6.77
N SER A 50 -5.13 11.54 5.83
CA SER A 50 -5.49 11.66 4.41
C SER A 50 -4.87 10.57 3.54
N ARG A 51 -3.69 10.06 3.92
CA ARG A 51 -2.96 9.03 3.16
C ARG A 51 -2.14 8.13 4.08
N VAL A 52 -2.06 6.86 3.70
CA VAL A 52 -1.07 5.90 4.22
C VAL A 52 -0.25 5.37 3.04
N THR A 53 1.07 5.40 3.14
CA THR A 53 1.96 4.83 2.11
C THR A 53 2.58 3.55 2.62
N VAL A 54 2.29 2.46 1.93
CA VAL A 54 2.80 1.12 2.19
C VAL A 54 3.90 0.81 1.19
N CYS A 55 4.94 0.14 1.63
CA CYS A 55 6.06 -0.30 0.81
C CYS A 55 6.06 -1.82 0.71
N LEU A 56 5.97 -2.34 -0.51
CA LEU A 56 6.06 -3.75 -0.84
C LEU A 56 7.47 -4.06 -1.31
N HIS A 57 8.16 -4.97 -0.62
CA HIS A 57 9.49 -5.44 -0.97
C HIS A 57 9.41 -6.86 -1.51
N HIS A 58 9.84 -7.07 -2.75
CA HIS A 58 9.83 -8.37 -3.40
C HIS A 58 10.89 -8.44 -4.51
N GLN A 59 11.68 -9.53 -4.57
CA GLN A 59 12.72 -9.75 -5.60
C GLN A 59 13.61 -8.51 -5.88
N ASN A 60 14.14 -7.87 -4.83
CA ASN A 60 14.93 -6.62 -4.88
C ASN A 60 14.20 -5.38 -5.43
N ARG A 61 12.89 -5.46 -5.64
CA ARG A 61 12.05 -4.31 -5.98
C ARG A 61 11.42 -3.75 -4.72
N ARG A 62 11.25 -2.44 -4.75
CA ARG A 62 10.59 -1.64 -3.73
C ARG A 62 9.46 -0.87 -4.37
N ASP A 63 8.23 -1.31 -4.14
CA ASP A 63 7.03 -0.72 -4.72
C ASP A 63 6.24 0.05 -3.66
N LEU A 64 6.06 1.34 -3.88
CA LEU A 64 5.25 2.19 -3.01
C LEU A 64 3.78 2.16 -3.45
N ILE A 65 2.89 1.96 -2.49
CA ILE A 65 1.44 1.92 -2.68
C ILE A 65 0.82 2.98 -1.79
N ALA A 66 0.23 3.99 -2.40
CA ALA A 66 -0.51 5.03 -1.69
C ALA A 66 -1.96 4.59 -1.49
N LEU A 67 -2.41 4.59 -0.24
CA LEU A 67 -3.79 4.39 0.15
C LEU A 67 -4.36 5.76 0.51
N ASP A 68 -5.21 6.27 -0.38
CA ASP A 68 -5.85 7.57 -0.23
C ASP A 68 -7.21 7.46 0.45
N LYS A 69 -7.48 8.44 1.32
CA LYS A 69 -8.79 8.56 1.94
C LYS A 69 -9.85 8.83 0.88
N ALA A 70 -11.05 8.34 1.15
CA ALA A 70 -12.25 8.69 0.42
C ALA A 70 -12.38 10.21 0.26
N ALA A 71 -12.51 10.69 -0.98
CA ALA A 71 -12.90 12.07 -1.23
C ALA A 71 -14.29 12.33 -0.63
N ALA A 72 -14.53 13.56 -0.17
CA ALA A 72 -15.85 13.96 0.30
C ALA A 72 -16.90 13.76 -0.81
N GLY A 73 -18.04 13.14 -0.48
CA GLY A 73 -19.10 12.86 -1.45
C GLY A 73 -18.89 11.63 -2.34
N CYS A 74 -17.82 10.85 -2.13
CA CYS A 74 -17.61 9.59 -2.84
C CYS A 74 -18.67 8.55 -2.42
N ASP A 75 -19.41 8.00 -3.38
CA ASP A 75 -20.39 6.95 -3.08
C ASP A 75 -19.73 5.58 -2.81
N SER A 76 -20.53 4.63 -2.31
CA SER A 76 -20.03 3.30 -1.98
C SER A 76 -19.54 2.50 -3.19
N ALA A 77 -20.05 2.78 -4.40
CA ALA A 77 -19.64 2.09 -5.63
C ALA A 77 -18.28 2.60 -6.12
N MET A 78 -18.09 3.92 -6.12
CA MET A 78 -16.82 4.58 -6.43
C MET A 78 -15.72 4.16 -5.46
N LEU A 79 -16.00 4.15 -4.15
CA LEU A 79 -15.04 3.68 -3.14
C LEU A 79 -14.65 2.22 -3.37
N ARG A 80 -15.62 1.36 -3.67
CA ARG A 80 -15.35 -0.05 -3.98
C ARG A 80 -14.48 -0.18 -5.23
N ALA A 81 -14.76 0.55 -6.29
CA ALA A 81 -13.98 0.53 -7.52
C ALA A 81 -12.54 1.02 -7.30
N GLN A 82 -12.34 2.12 -6.55
CA GLN A 82 -11.03 2.66 -6.25
C GLN A 82 -10.17 1.68 -5.44
N ARG A 83 -10.76 1.05 -4.41
CA ARG A 83 -10.05 0.05 -3.60
C ARG A 83 -9.77 -1.23 -4.39
N TRP A 84 -10.71 -1.66 -5.23
CA TRP A 84 -10.54 -2.80 -6.12
C TRP A 84 -9.34 -2.65 -7.06
N LEU A 85 -9.12 -1.44 -7.57
CA LEU A 85 -7.94 -1.14 -8.39
C LEU A 85 -6.64 -1.39 -7.62
N ILE A 86 -6.56 -0.97 -6.35
CA ILE A 86 -5.37 -1.20 -5.51
C ILE A 86 -5.14 -2.69 -5.25
N TYR A 87 -6.19 -3.44 -4.90
CA TYR A 87 -6.08 -4.89 -4.70
C TYR A 87 -5.61 -5.62 -5.96
N THR A 88 -6.14 -5.22 -7.12
CA THR A 88 -5.76 -5.78 -8.42
C THR A 88 -4.30 -5.47 -8.74
N GLN A 89 -3.86 -4.22 -8.56
CA GLN A 89 -2.46 -3.83 -8.78
C GLN A 89 -1.48 -4.58 -7.87
N ILE A 90 -1.85 -4.82 -6.61
CA ILE A 90 -1.04 -5.65 -5.70
C ILE A 90 -0.92 -7.07 -6.24
N ALA A 91 -2.04 -7.68 -6.62
CA ALA A 91 -2.04 -9.04 -7.16
C ALA A 91 -1.24 -9.17 -8.44
N GLU A 92 -1.30 -8.16 -9.33
CA GLU A 92 -0.51 -8.14 -10.57
C GLU A 92 0.98 -8.00 -10.31
N ARG A 93 1.40 -7.14 -9.36
CA ARG A 93 2.81 -7.01 -8.97
C ARG A 93 3.38 -8.29 -8.35
N LEU A 94 2.53 -9.04 -7.64
CA LEU A 94 2.87 -10.32 -7.01
C LEU A 94 2.53 -11.54 -7.89
N ALA A 95 2.00 -11.34 -9.10
CA ALA A 95 1.74 -12.44 -10.02
C ALA A 95 3.06 -12.91 -10.65
N GLY A 96 3.42 -14.18 -10.44
CA GLY A 96 4.71 -14.74 -10.93
C GLY A 96 5.91 -14.43 -10.01
N SER A 97 5.63 -13.82 -8.86
CA SER A 97 6.56 -13.58 -7.76
C SER A 97 6.82 -14.92 -7.06
N GLY A 98 7.79 -15.70 -7.56
CA GLY A 98 8.14 -17.02 -6.99
C GLY A 98 8.86 -16.98 -5.64
N GLY A 99 9.02 -15.80 -5.04
CA GLY A 99 9.66 -15.60 -3.73
C GLY A 99 8.72 -14.88 -2.77
N GLY A 100 9.01 -14.99 -1.47
CA GLY A 100 8.29 -14.26 -0.43
C GLY A 100 8.43 -12.74 -0.58
N PHE A 101 7.55 -12.00 0.08
CA PHE A 101 7.58 -10.54 0.10
C PHE A 101 7.46 -10.02 1.53
N THR A 102 7.96 -8.81 1.76
CA THR A 102 7.75 -8.09 3.03
C THR A 102 7.01 -6.80 2.78
N VAL A 103 6.26 -6.36 3.78
CA VAL A 103 5.46 -5.15 3.71
C VAL A 103 5.84 -4.27 4.89
N THR A 104 6.08 -3.00 4.63
CA THR A 104 6.37 -2.00 5.67
C THR A 104 5.48 -0.78 5.47
N VAL A 105 5.16 -0.06 6.55
CA VAL A 105 4.48 1.23 6.43
C VAL A 105 5.52 2.35 6.47
N GLU A 106 5.62 3.04 5.34
CA GLU A 106 6.67 4.02 5.07
C GLU A 106 6.33 5.37 5.70
N SER A 107 5.14 5.88 5.41
CA SER A 107 4.71 7.21 5.84
C SER A 107 3.20 7.31 5.92
N VAL A 108 2.76 8.37 6.58
CA VAL A 108 1.37 8.81 6.61
C VAL A 108 1.33 10.30 6.28
N SER A 109 0.19 10.78 5.80
CA SER A 109 -0.07 12.22 5.68
C SER A 109 -1.32 12.54 6.47
N ALA A 110 -1.24 13.56 7.33
CA ALA A 110 -2.37 14.06 8.07
C ALA A 110 -2.48 15.59 7.94
N ALA A 111 -3.70 16.11 8.10
CA ALA A 111 -3.94 17.56 8.14
C ALA A 111 -3.25 18.25 9.32
N CYS A 112 -2.89 17.48 10.36
CA CYS A 112 -2.16 17.92 11.54
C CYS A 112 -0.84 17.12 11.64
N PRO A 113 0.30 17.69 11.21
CA PRO A 113 1.60 17.00 11.18
C PRO A 113 2.03 16.46 12.54
N GLU A 114 1.64 17.12 13.63
CA GLU A 114 1.97 16.74 15.01
C GLU A 114 1.39 15.36 15.40
N LEU A 115 0.35 14.91 14.68
CA LEU A 115 -0.30 13.62 14.91
C LEU A 115 0.18 12.53 13.95
N GLU A 116 1.00 12.86 12.93
CA GLU A 116 1.50 11.87 11.97
C GLU A 116 2.31 10.77 12.65
N GLY A 117 3.14 11.09 13.64
CA GLY A 117 3.89 10.08 14.40
C GLY A 117 2.98 9.07 15.11
N ARG A 118 1.85 9.54 15.67
CA ARG A 118 0.86 8.66 16.32
C ARG A 118 0.14 7.79 15.31
N TYR A 119 -0.22 8.34 14.16
CA TYR A 119 -0.87 7.58 13.10
C TYR A 119 0.07 6.56 12.47
N LEU A 120 1.33 6.92 12.24
CA LEU A 120 2.36 6.03 11.73
C LEU A 120 2.55 4.82 12.65
N GLU A 121 2.59 5.04 13.96
CA GLU A 121 2.69 3.95 14.93
C GLU A 121 1.45 3.06 14.93
N LEU A 122 0.24 3.65 14.82
CA LEU A 122 -1.01 2.89 14.73
C LEU A 122 -1.04 1.96 13.51
N VAL A 123 -0.67 2.47 12.32
CA VAL A 123 -0.67 1.66 11.09
C VAL A 123 0.47 0.64 11.05
N ARG A 124 1.62 0.95 11.66
CA ARG A 124 2.72 -0.01 11.84
C ARG A 124 2.33 -1.16 12.76
N ARG A 125 1.66 -0.86 13.88
CA ARG A 125 1.11 -1.88 14.77
C ARG A 125 0.11 -2.78 14.05
N ALA A 126 -0.73 -2.21 13.19
CA ALA A 126 -1.60 -3.00 12.32
C ALA A 126 -0.76 -3.94 11.44
N ALA A 127 0.24 -3.44 10.69
CA ALA A 127 1.10 -4.29 9.87
C ALA A 127 1.75 -5.45 10.65
N VAL A 128 2.26 -5.18 11.85
CA VAL A 128 2.83 -6.21 12.75
C VAL A 128 1.79 -7.25 13.16
N SER A 129 0.56 -6.85 13.49
CA SER A 129 -0.51 -7.80 13.82
C SER A 129 -0.89 -8.72 12.66
N PHE A 130 -0.62 -8.32 11.41
CA PHE A 130 -0.78 -9.14 10.21
C PHE A 130 0.48 -9.94 9.83
N GLY A 131 1.53 -9.93 10.68
CA GLY A 131 2.76 -10.69 10.46
C GLY A 131 3.80 -9.98 9.58
N PHE A 132 3.66 -8.67 9.35
CA PHE A 132 4.60 -7.88 8.54
C PHE A 132 5.52 -7.01 9.41
N THR A 133 6.73 -6.73 8.92
CA THR A 133 7.80 -6.10 9.70
C THR A 133 7.59 -4.59 9.93
N GLN A 134 8.07 -4.07 11.06
CA GLN A 134 7.99 -2.64 11.41
C GLN A 134 9.03 -1.76 10.69
N GLY A 135 10.05 -2.36 10.07
CA GLY A 135 11.07 -1.65 9.33
C GLY A 135 12.09 -2.63 8.77
N TRP A 136 12.64 -2.30 7.60
CA TRP A 136 13.82 -2.97 7.08
C TRP A 136 15.01 -2.55 7.95
N GLU A 137 15.32 -3.32 8.99
CA GLU A 137 16.72 -3.40 9.42
C GLU A 137 17.43 -4.25 8.36
N ASN A 138 18.46 -3.67 7.73
CA ASN A 138 19.30 -4.39 6.78
C ASN A 138 19.70 -5.76 7.36
N PRO A 139 19.49 -6.88 6.66
CA PRO A 139 20.08 -8.17 7.04
C PRO A 139 21.57 -8.21 6.67
N ALA A 140 22.31 -7.16 7.04
CA ALA A 140 23.74 -7.04 6.88
C ALA A 140 24.37 -6.59 8.21
N GLY A 141 24.07 -7.34 9.27
CA GLY A 141 24.82 -7.34 10.52
C GLY A 141 25.85 -8.47 10.54
N GLY A 142 26.61 -8.63 9.45
CA GLY A 142 27.82 -9.45 9.48
C GLY A 142 28.86 -8.71 10.32
N GLN A 143 29.37 -9.37 11.36
CA GLN A 143 30.47 -8.87 12.16
C GLN A 143 31.65 -8.48 11.26
N GLU A 144 31.96 -7.20 11.16
CA GLU A 144 33.31 -6.74 10.81
C GLU A 144 33.90 -6.01 12.01
N LYS A 145 34.62 -6.79 12.83
CA LYS A 145 35.81 -6.29 13.51
C LYS A 145 36.80 -5.90 12.42
N THR A 146 37.18 -4.63 12.30
CA THR A 146 38.55 -4.19 11.97
C THR A 146 38.72 -2.71 12.31
N GLN A 147 39.91 -2.41 12.81
CA GLN A 147 40.43 -1.17 13.39
C GLN A 147 40.36 0.10 12.54
N ALA A 148 40.46 1.21 13.28
CA ALA A 148 40.64 2.61 12.87
C ALA A 148 41.68 2.87 11.76
N VAL A 149 41.46 3.92 10.96
CA VAL A 149 42.13 5.24 10.95
C VAL A 149 41.50 6.11 9.83
N PRO A 150 41.34 7.44 9.99
CA PRO A 150 40.74 8.32 8.96
C PRO A 150 41.81 9.00 8.09
N ASP A 151 41.55 9.21 6.79
CA ASP A 151 41.80 10.50 6.13
C ASP A 151 41.28 10.59 4.68
N ALA A 152 41.00 11.84 4.29
CA ALA A 152 41.03 12.44 2.96
C ALA A 152 39.96 12.12 1.88
N ALA A 153 39.16 13.18 1.65
CA ALA A 153 38.91 13.82 0.36
C ALA A 153 37.77 13.32 -0.58
N SER A 154 36.79 14.22 -0.67
CA SER A 154 36.29 14.81 -1.94
C SER A 154 35.32 14.00 -2.81
N GLY A 155 34.05 14.43 -2.82
CA GLY A 155 33.11 14.12 -3.89
C GLY A 155 31.63 14.21 -3.51
N HIS A 156 31.15 15.35 -3.03
CA HIS A 156 29.70 15.56 -2.89
C HIS A 156 29.04 15.69 -4.27
N SER A 157 28.59 14.57 -4.84
CA SER A 157 27.64 14.57 -5.96
C SER A 157 26.21 14.75 -5.41
N VAL A 158 25.80 16.00 -5.22
CA VAL A 158 24.41 16.38 -4.93
C VAL A 158 23.53 16.03 -6.15
N ARG A 159 22.85 14.87 -6.10
CA ARG A 159 21.89 14.47 -7.13
C ARG A 159 20.56 15.18 -6.85
N LYS A 160 20.24 16.18 -7.69
CA LYS A 160 18.99 16.96 -7.61
C LYS A 160 17.76 16.04 -7.70
N PRO A 161 16.66 16.31 -6.99
CA PRO A 161 15.41 15.58 -7.13
C PRO A 161 14.83 15.83 -8.53
N ILE A 162 14.46 14.75 -9.21
CA ILE A 162 13.80 14.80 -10.52
C ILE A 162 12.35 15.27 -10.28
N LYS A 163 12.02 16.49 -10.74
CA LYS A 163 10.63 16.93 -10.85
C LYS A 163 9.97 16.17 -11.99
N ILE A 164 9.06 15.26 -11.67
CA ILE A 164 8.20 14.63 -12.67
C ILE A 164 7.05 15.60 -12.96
N ASN A 165 7.01 16.15 -14.17
CA ASN A 165 5.91 16.97 -14.66
C ASN A 165 4.68 16.09 -14.95
N ILE A 166 3.52 16.41 -14.35
CA ILE A 166 2.29 15.61 -14.43
C ILE A 166 1.41 16.04 -15.62
N GLU A 167 1.88 16.92 -16.52
CA GLU A 167 1.06 17.41 -17.65
C GLU A 167 0.92 16.46 -18.85
N ALA A 168 1.31 15.18 -18.75
CA ALA A 168 1.21 14.26 -19.87
C ALA A 168 -0.01 13.31 -19.78
N ARG A 169 -1.04 13.67 -20.55
CA ARG A 169 -2.13 12.83 -21.11
C ARG A 169 -3.22 12.34 -20.14
N VAL A 170 -4.20 13.21 -19.92
CA VAL A 170 -5.58 12.80 -19.60
C VAL A 170 -6.20 12.19 -20.86
N GLU A 171 -6.19 10.86 -20.96
CA GLU A 171 -6.98 10.15 -21.95
C GLU A 171 -8.46 10.21 -21.51
N ARG A 172 -9.23 11.09 -22.15
CA ARG A 172 -10.67 11.24 -21.92
C ARG A 172 -11.40 10.06 -22.57
N TYR A 173 -11.83 9.09 -21.77
CA TYR A 173 -12.84 8.12 -22.20
C TYR A 173 -14.26 8.69 -22.06
N PRO A 174 -15.17 8.42 -23.00
CA PRO A 174 -16.52 8.97 -22.99
C PRO A 174 -17.29 8.47 -21.77
N ALA A 175 -17.94 9.41 -21.08
CA ALA A 175 -18.85 9.14 -19.98
C ALA A 175 -19.98 8.20 -20.43
N TYR A 176 -20.21 7.16 -19.66
CA TYR A 176 -21.37 6.28 -19.83
C TYR A 176 -22.64 7.06 -19.48
N CYS A 177 -23.41 7.47 -20.50
CA CYS A 177 -24.76 7.97 -20.36
C CYS A 177 -25.75 6.80 -20.48
N PRO A 178 -26.52 6.44 -19.44
CA PRO A 178 -27.62 5.50 -19.61
C PRO A 178 -28.76 6.22 -20.33
N THR A 179 -28.96 5.90 -21.61
CA THR A 179 -30.16 6.29 -22.36
C THR A 179 -31.34 5.46 -21.84
N VAL A 180 -32.09 5.99 -20.87
CA VAL A 180 -33.40 5.44 -20.52
C VAL A 180 -34.41 5.99 -21.52
N ALA A 181 -34.79 5.18 -22.51
CA ALA A 181 -36.01 5.40 -23.27
C ALA A 181 -37.18 4.81 -22.47
N LEU A 182 -37.85 5.64 -21.68
CA LEU A 182 -39.19 5.33 -21.18
C LEU A 182 -40.16 5.46 -22.36
N LYS A 183 -40.70 4.33 -22.79
CA LYS A 183 -41.84 4.27 -23.72
C LYS A 183 -43.10 4.47 -22.87
N VAL A 184 -43.79 5.60 -23.07
CA VAL A 184 -45.18 5.82 -22.64
C VAL A 184 -46.08 5.56 -23.83
#